data_AF-A0A6C0AW87-F1
#
_entry.id   AF-A0A6C0AW87-F1
#
_cell.length_a   1.000
_cell.length_b   1.000
_cell.length_c   1.000
_cell.angle_alpha   90.00
_cell.angle_beta   90.00
_cell.angle_gamma   90.00
#
_symmetry.space_group_name_H-M   'P 1'
#
loop_
_entity.id
_entity.type
_entity.pdbx_description
1 polymer ?
#
loop_
_entity_poly.entity_id
_entity_poly.type
_entity_poly.pdbx_seq_one_letter_code
_entity_poly.pdbx_strand_id
1 'polypeptide(L)'
;MFRYIAGSNINHALDVGKKYLNKNKKPIINYAVEGKNNYRKTYKEYNKIISLLPENYSIALKLSSFNFDLLSINDTINNSENKNIKVFIDAENNKDNEIYQDISTELLLKHSNVYKTYQMYRRDSLKVLMDDITECNKKNISFSGKLVRGAYWNSEKNDGHLFLKKEDTDKSYNKAIININNFNFNTIPNIVLATHNEKSIDIAQLVNKNLFEFAHLQGMKECYYNNICATNKVYVYIPYGPYNEMIPYLSRRLYENIDMLKYAIR
;
A
#
# COMPACT_ATOMS: atom_id res chain seq x y z
N MET A 1 -3.81 19.78 -7.68
CA MET A 1 -3.69 19.20 -6.33
C MET A 1 -4.89 18.33 -5.95
N PHE A 2 -6.14 18.79 -6.13
CA PHE A 2 -7.37 18.03 -5.81
C PHE A 2 -7.55 16.70 -6.55
N ARG A 3 -6.91 16.48 -7.69
CA ARG A 3 -6.95 15.19 -8.41
C ARG A 3 -6.43 14.01 -7.59
N TYR A 4 -5.49 14.27 -6.67
CA TYR A 4 -4.79 13.23 -5.91
C TYR A 4 -5.36 12.99 -4.51
N ILE A 5 -6.46 13.67 -4.15
CA ILE A 5 -7.13 13.53 -2.85
C ILE A 5 -8.64 13.47 -3.05
N ALA A 6 -9.34 12.65 -2.27
CA ALA A 6 -10.79 12.54 -2.40
C ALA A 6 -11.52 13.70 -1.72
N GLY A 7 -10.90 14.32 -0.72
CA GLY A 7 -11.45 15.48 -0.02
C GLY A 7 -11.11 15.44 1.47
N SER A 8 -11.84 16.24 2.24
CA SER A 8 -11.56 16.47 3.66
C SER A 8 -12.16 15.48 4.65
N ASN A 9 -13.08 14.61 4.21
CA ASN A 9 -13.82 13.68 5.09
C ASN A 9 -14.14 12.36 4.39
N ILE A 10 -14.57 11.37 5.20
CA ILE A 10 -14.84 10.01 4.74
C ILE A 10 -15.95 9.93 3.68
N ASN A 11 -16.99 10.76 3.75
CA ASN A 11 -18.08 10.72 2.78
C ASN A 11 -17.58 11.08 1.37
N HIS A 12 -16.69 12.08 1.25
CA HIS A 12 -16.04 12.37 -0.02
C HIS A 12 -15.21 11.19 -0.54
N ALA A 13 -14.50 10.48 0.35
CA ALA A 13 -13.73 9.31 0.00
C ALA A 13 -14.61 8.14 -0.48
N LEU A 14 -15.77 7.94 0.15
CA LEU A 14 -16.78 6.96 -0.26
C LEU A 14 -17.40 7.31 -1.61
N ASP A 15 -17.71 8.58 -1.87
CA ASP A 15 -18.24 9.04 -3.17
C ASP A 15 -17.24 8.80 -4.31
N VAL A 16 -15.95 9.05 -4.05
CA VAL A 16 -14.88 8.74 -5.00
C VAL A 16 -14.70 7.23 -5.14
N GLY A 17 -14.75 6.47 -4.04
CA GLY A 17 -14.69 5.01 -4.06
C GLY A 17 -15.79 4.39 -4.90
N LYS A 18 -17.03 4.91 -4.82
CA LYS A 18 -18.16 4.45 -5.62
C LYS A 18 -17.91 4.61 -7.11
N LYS A 19 -17.26 5.71 -7.52
CA LYS A 19 -16.86 5.93 -8.92
C LYS A 19 -15.82 4.91 -9.40
N TYR A 20 -14.92 4.45 -8.53
CA TYR A 20 -13.93 3.42 -8.87
C TYR A 20 -14.53 2.01 -8.88
N LEU A 21 -15.44 1.69 -7.95
CA LEU A 21 -16.17 0.42 -7.97
C LEU A 21 -16.97 0.25 -9.26
N ASN A 22 -17.65 1.30 -9.73
CA ASN A 22 -18.36 1.28 -11.02
C ASN A 22 -17.43 1.03 -12.22
N LYS A 23 -16.11 1.16 -12.03
CA LYS A 23 -15.08 0.86 -13.04
C LYS A 23 -14.35 -0.45 -12.75
N ASN A 24 -14.93 -1.34 -11.94
CA ASN A 24 -14.36 -2.61 -11.53
C ASN A 24 -12.99 -2.49 -10.82
N LYS A 25 -12.76 -1.37 -10.10
CA LYS A 25 -11.57 -1.19 -9.26
C LYS A 25 -11.97 -1.13 -7.79
N LYS A 26 -11.22 -1.83 -6.93
CA LYS A 26 -11.46 -1.96 -5.49
C LYS A 26 -10.87 -0.79 -4.71
N PRO A 27 -11.67 0.04 -4.02
CA PRO A 27 -11.17 1.17 -3.26
C PRO A 27 -10.36 0.74 -2.02
N ILE A 28 -9.24 1.42 -1.78
CA ILE A 28 -8.50 1.40 -0.51
C ILE A 28 -8.59 2.80 0.09
N ILE A 29 -9.39 2.94 1.14
CA ILE A 29 -9.53 4.19 1.87
C ILE A 29 -8.28 4.43 2.71
N ASN A 30 -7.65 5.58 2.52
CA ASN A 30 -6.45 5.98 3.25
C ASN A 30 -6.73 7.29 4.00
N TYR A 31 -6.85 7.22 5.32
CA TYR A 31 -6.88 8.41 6.15
C TYR A 31 -5.47 9.01 6.23
N ALA A 32 -5.18 9.93 5.31
CA ALA A 32 -3.83 10.41 4.99
C ALA A 32 -3.36 11.53 5.94
N VAL A 33 -3.62 11.36 7.23
CA VAL A 33 -3.11 12.20 8.30
C VAL A 33 -1.81 11.61 8.83
N GLU A 34 -0.81 12.46 9.03
CA GLU A 34 0.52 12.08 9.49
C GLU A 34 0.91 12.89 10.72
N GLY A 35 1.34 12.21 11.79
CA GLY A 35 1.79 12.85 13.02
C GLY A 35 1.31 12.13 14.28
N LYS A 36 2.14 12.17 15.33
CA LYS A 36 1.91 11.43 16.59
C LYS A 36 0.91 12.13 17.54
N ASN A 37 0.44 13.34 17.22
CA ASN A 37 -0.17 14.21 18.22
C ASN A 37 -1.57 13.79 18.69
N ASN A 38 -2.25 12.82 18.06
CA ASN A 38 -3.51 12.30 18.60
C ASN A 38 -3.91 10.91 18.07
N TYR A 39 -3.19 9.86 18.49
CA TYR A 39 -3.51 8.47 18.11
C TYR A 39 -4.96 8.07 18.45
N ARG A 40 -5.56 8.64 19.51
CA ARG A 40 -6.97 8.42 19.87
C ARG A 40 -7.94 8.98 18.81
N LYS A 41 -7.64 10.13 18.22
CA LYS A 41 -8.40 10.68 17.08
C LYS A 41 -8.29 9.75 15.87
N THR A 42 -7.08 9.25 15.59
CA THR A 42 -6.85 8.28 14.52
C THR A 42 -7.67 7.02 14.72
N TYR A 43 -7.58 6.39 15.89
CA TYR A 43 -8.34 5.20 16.24
C TYR A 43 -9.87 5.42 16.12
N LYS A 44 -10.39 6.54 16.64
CA LYS A 44 -11.81 6.91 16.49
C LYS A 44 -12.22 7.06 15.02
N GLU A 45 -11.37 7.65 14.19
CA GLU A 45 -11.62 7.77 12.76
C GLU A 45 -11.63 6.40 12.08
N TYR A 46 -10.70 5.49 12.39
CA TYR A 46 -10.74 4.12 11.82
C TYR A 46 -11.96 3.33 12.24
N ASN A 47 -12.41 3.43 13.50
CA ASN A 47 -13.67 2.82 13.93
C ASN A 47 -14.87 3.37 13.13
N LYS A 48 -14.88 4.67 12.84
CA LYS A 48 -15.88 5.30 11.98
C LYS A 48 -15.77 4.83 10.52
N ILE A 49 -14.56 4.71 9.97
CA ILE A 49 -14.35 4.18 8.61
C ILE A 49 -14.94 2.77 8.54
N ILE A 50 -14.52 1.87 9.43
CA ILE A 50 -14.95 0.47 9.47
C ILE A 50 -16.48 0.35 9.65
N SER A 51 -17.12 1.28 10.37
CA SER A 51 -18.58 1.27 10.50
C SER A 51 -19.33 1.67 9.22
N LEU A 52 -18.72 2.50 8.37
CA LEU A 52 -19.33 3.06 7.16
C LEU A 52 -18.93 2.36 5.85
N LEU A 53 -17.85 1.59 5.85
CA LEU A 53 -17.33 0.98 4.62
C LEU A 53 -18.32 0.00 3.98
N PRO A 54 -18.66 0.17 2.69
CA PRO A 54 -19.39 -0.83 1.93
C PRO A 54 -18.55 -2.09 1.66
N GLU A 55 -19.19 -3.15 1.19
CA GLU A 55 -18.49 -4.33 0.68
C GLU A 55 -17.49 -3.98 -0.42
N ASN A 56 -16.43 -4.79 -0.54
CA ASN A 56 -15.33 -4.61 -1.51
C ASN A 56 -14.45 -3.37 -1.32
N TYR A 57 -14.63 -2.62 -0.24
CA TYR A 57 -13.66 -1.62 0.21
C TYR A 57 -12.57 -2.27 1.07
N SER A 58 -11.45 -1.58 1.16
CA SER A 58 -10.33 -1.93 2.04
C SER A 58 -9.82 -0.64 2.69
N ILE A 59 -8.99 -0.78 3.72
CA ILE A 59 -8.34 0.36 4.38
C ILE A 59 -6.83 0.26 4.27
N ALA A 60 -6.17 1.41 4.30
CA ALA A 60 -4.74 1.51 4.52
C ALA A 60 -4.49 2.18 5.88
N LEU A 61 -3.54 1.64 6.64
CA LEU A 61 -3.23 2.09 8.00
C LEU A 61 -1.72 2.28 8.16
N LYS A 62 -1.32 3.35 8.85
CA LYS A 62 0.07 3.60 9.27
C LYS A 62 0.22 3.29 10.75
N LEU A 63 1.18 2.45 11.12
CA LEU A 63 1.39 2.05 12.51
C LEU A 63 1.78 3.26 13.40
N SER A 64 2.57 4.18 12.85
CA SER A 64 2.98 5.38 13.60
C SER A 64 1.80 6.31 13.94
N SER A 65 0.72 6.28 13.15
CA SER A 65 -0.50 7.07 13.40
C SER A 65 -1.31 6.57 14.59
N PHE A 66 -1.04 5.33 15.00
CA PHE A 66 -1.53 4.70 16.23
C PHE A 66 -0.50 4.78 17.37
N ASN A 67 0.62 5.48 17.15
CA ASN A 67 1.77 5.49 18.07
C ASN A 67 2.26 4.07 18.42
N PHE A 68 2.12 3.13 17.48
CA PHE A 68 2.45 1.71 17.68
C PHE A 68 1.69 1.05 18.86
N ASP A 69 0.55 1.62 19.28
CA ASP A 69 -0.29 1.05 20.34
C ASP A 69 -0.95 -0.26 19.86
N LEU A 70 -0.40 -1.39 20.31
CA LEU A 70 -0.82 -2.72 19.87
C LEU A 70 -2.29 -3.01 20.18
N LEU A 71 -2.83 -2.47 21.27
CA LEU A 71 -4.25 -2.65 21.63
C LEU A 71 -5.17 -2.05 20.57
N SER A 72 -4.98 -0.76 20.26
CA SER A 72 -5.79 -0.06 19.26
C SER A 72 -5.58 -0.63 17.84
N ILE A 73 -4.35 -1.06 17.52
CA ILE A 73 -4.02 -1.66 16.22
C ILE A 73 -4.73 -3.02 16.07
N ASN A 74 -4.58 -3.94 17.03
CA ASN A 74 -5.22 -5.25 16.98
C ASN A 74 -6.75 -5.11 16.97
N ASP A 75 -7.32 -4.21 17.78
CA ASP A 75 -8.76 -3.96 17.77
C ASP A 75 -9.25 -3.47 16.40
N THR A 76 -8.53 -2.52 15.78
CA THR A 76 -8.85 -2.03 14.42
C THR A 76 -8.81 -3.15 13.39
N ILE A 77 -7.81 -4.04 13.46
CA ILE A 77 -7.63 -5.16 12.53
C ILE A 77 -8.72 -6.22 12.74
N ASN A 78 -9.01 -6.60 13.99
CA ASN A 78 -10.07 -7.56 14.33
C ASN A 78 -11.45 -7.05 13.89
N ASN A 79 -11.76 -5.79 14.15
CA ASN A 79 -13.02 -5.16 13.72
C ASN A 79 -13.13 -5.12 12.19
N SER A 80 -12.00 -4.96 11.48
CA SER A 80 -11.95 -5.06 10.02
C SER A 80 -12.15 -6.50 9.54
N GLU A 81 -11.53 -7.47 10.20
CA GLU A 81 -11.61 -8.90 9.86
C GLU A 81 -13.05 -9.42 10.00
N ASN A 82 -13.75 -9.04 11.08
CA ASN A 82 -15.17 -9.35 11.31
C ASN A 82 -16.11 -8.83 10.21
N LYS A 83 -15.66 -7.85 9.41
CA LYS A 83 -16.41 -7.28 8.28
C LYS A 83 -15.82 -7.65 6.92
N ASN A 84 -14.88 -8.59 6.87
CA ASN A 84 -14.15 -8.98 5.66
C ASN A 84 -13.44 -7.80 4.95
N ILE A 85 -13.00 -6.79 5.72
CA ILE A 85 -12.26 -5.64 5.23
C ILE A 85 -10.77 -5.96 5.25
N LYS A 86 -10.11 -5.82 4.10
CA LYS A 86 -8.65 -5.95 4.00
C LYS A 86 -7.97 -4.71 4.58
N VAL A 87 -6.88 -4.93 5.30
CA VAL A 87 -6.08 -3.88 5.95
C VAL A 87 -4.67 -3.87 5.35
N PHE A 88 -4.33 -2.81 4.64
CA PHE A 88 -2.98 -2.59 4.11
C PHE A 88 -2.15 -1.81 5.13
N ILE A 89 -1.11 -2.43 5.66
CA ILE A 89 -0.15 -1.75 6.53
C ILE A 89 0.80 -0.96 5.65
N ASP A 90 0.66 0.36 5.63
CA ASP A 90 1.47 1.27 4.81
C ASP A 90 2.89 1.36 5.37
N ALA A 91 3.88 1.23 4.48
CA ALA A 91 5.28 1.42 4.85
C ALA A 91 5.61 2.89 5.02
N GLU A 92 6.40 3.19 6.05
CA GLU A 92 6.72 4.54 6.50
C GLU A 92 8.20 4.89 6.28
N ASN A 93 8.67 5.97 6.88
CA ASN A 93 10.08 6.32 6.88
C ASN A 93 10.90 5.37 7.79
N ASN A 94 12.21 5.40 7.66
CA ASN A 94 13.13 4.47 8.31
C ASN A 94 13.37 4.76 9.80
N LYS A 95 12.76 5.83 10.36
CA LYS A 95 12.99 6.27 11.74
C LYS A 95 12.66 5.18 12.78
N ASP A 96 11.50 4.54 12.62
CA ASP A 96 10.96 3.53 13.54
C ASP A 96 10.92 2.15 12.82
N ASN A 97 11.88 1.87 11.93
CA ASN A 97 11.79 0.73 11.01
C ASN A 97 11.76 -0.64 11.69
N GLU A 98 12.60 -0.86 12.70
CA GLU A 98 12.67 -2.15 13.41
C GLU A 98 11.31 -2.49 14.04
N ILE A 99 10.77 -1.56 14.83
CA ILE A 99 9.43 -1.64 15.44
C ILE A 99 8.35 -1.87 14.36
N TYR A 100 8.41 -1.14 13.26
CA TYR A 100 7.47 -1.31 12.14
C TYR A 100 7.56 -2.72 11.52
N GLN A 101 8.76 -3.24 11.27
CA GLN A 101 8.94 -4.56 10.64
C GLN A 101 8.43 -5.66 11.57
N ASP A 102 8.76 -5.61 12.85
CA ASP A 102 8.34 -6.60 13.83
C ASP A 102 6.81 -6.65 13.95
N ILE A 103 6.18 -5.49 14.19
CA ILE A 103 4.71 -5.42 14.32
C ILE A 103 4.03 -5.83 13.00
N SER A 104 4.52 -5.35 11.85
CA SER A 104 3.88 -5.69 10.57
C SER A 104 4.03 -7.17 10.20
N THR A 105 5.16 -7.83 10.54
CA THR A 105 5.30 -9.28 10.40
C THR A 105 4.40 -10.04 11.38
N GLU A 106 4.32 -9.61 12.65
CA GLU A 106 3.40 -10.23 13.62
C GLU A 106 1.95 -10.19 13.11
N LEU A 107 1.49 -9.03 12.65
CA LEU A 107 0.14 -8.86 12.12
C LEU A 107 -0.11 -9.70 10.86
N LEU A 108 0.86 -9.77 9.93
CA LEU A 108 0.80 -10.60 8.74
C LEU A 108 0.65 -12.10 9.09
N LEU A 109 1.38 -12.57 10.10
CA LEU A 109 1.36 -13.97 10.50
C LEU A 109 0.12 -14.33 11.31
N LYS A 110 -0.57 -13.35 11.89
CA LYS A 110 -1.72 -13.56 12.78
C LYS A 110 -3.07 -13.37 12.09
N HIS A 111 -3.16 -12.48 11.10
CA HIS A 111 -4.42 -12.04 10.51
C HIS A 111 -4.47 -12.27 9.00
N SER A 112 -5.56 -12.89 8.54
CA SER A 112 -5.74 -13.25 7.13
C SER A 112 -6.06 -12.05 6.22
N ASN A 113 -6.61 -10.98 6.81
CA ASN A 113 -7.00 -9.76 6.12
C ASN A 113 -5.89 -8.69 6.07
N VAL A 114 -4.70 -8.95 6.64
CA VAL A 114 -3.59 -7.99 6.70
C VAL A 114 -2.66 -8.15 5.49
N TYR A 115 -2.30 -7.02 4.88
CA TYR A 115 -1.38 -6.92 3.76
C TYR A 115 -0.17 -6.07 4.16
N LYS A 116 0.99 -6.71 4.32
CA LYS A 116 2.24 -6.02 4.66
C LYS A 116 2.84 -5.32 3.44
N THR A 117 3.34 -4.10 3.59
CA THR A 117 3.98 -3.35 2.49
C THR A 117 5.50 -3.49 2.49
N TYR A 118 6.06 -3.83 1.33
CA TYR A 118 7.49 -3.98 1.08
C TYR A 118 8.00 -2.86 0.16
N GLN A 119 9.00 -2.11 0.62
CA GLN A 119 9.60 -0.99 -0.12
C GLN A 119 10.84 -1.44 -0.87
N MET A 120 10.69 -1.75 -2.15
CA MET A 120 11.73 -2.40 -2.96
C MET A 120 12.95 -1.51 -3.26
N TYR A 121 12.90 -0.21 -2.93
CA TYR A 121 14.05 0.69 -2.97
C TYR A 121 15.07 0.47 -1.84
N ARG A 122 14.76 -0.33 -0.82
CA ARG A 122 15.68 -0.68 0.26
C ARG A 122 16.47 -1.90 -0.13
N ARG A 123 17.73 -1.95 0.31
CA ARG A 123 18.65 -3.04 -0.01
C ARG A 123 18.26 -4.37 0.67
N ASP A 124 17.58 -4.29 1.81
CA ASP A 124 17.13 -5.43 2.62
C ASP A 124 15.74 -5.96 2.22
N SER A 125 14.88 -5.14 1.59
CA SER A 125 13.46 -5.45 1.42
C SER A 125 13.17 -6.74 0.64
N LEU A 126 14.02 -7.13 -0.31
CA LEU A 126 13.86 -8.39 -1.03
C LEU A 126 14.08 -9.59 -0.10
N LYS A 127 15.07 -9.51 0.80
CA LYS A 127 15.33 -10.57 1.79
C LYS A 127 14.15 -10.68 2.75
N VAL A 128 13.71 -9.55 3.32
CA VAL A 128 12.56 -9.51 4.25
C VAL A 128 11.29 -10.10 3.61
N LEU A 129 11.00 -9.75 2.35
CA LEU A 129 9.89 -10.31 1.59
C LEU A 129 9.97 -11.85 1.46
N MET A 130 11.14 -12.38 1.08
CA MET A 130 11.30 -13.83 0.90
C MET A 130 11.28 -14.58 2.23
N ASP A 131 11.79 -13.97 3.30
CA ASP A 131 11.75 -14.54 4.65
C ASP A 131 10.29 -14.65 5.15
N ASP A 132 9.50 -13.58 5.02
CA ASP A 132 8.08 -13.58 5.40
C ASP A 132 7.26 -14.57 4.57
N ILE A 133 7.50 -14.66 3.25
CA ILE A 133 6.87 -15.68 2.38
C ILE A 133 7.19 -17.09 2.88
N THR A 134 8.46 -17.35 3.19
CA THR A 134 8.91 -18.65 3.67
C THR A 134 8.25 -19.01 5.01
N GLU A 135 8.13 -18.03 5.91
CA GLU A 135 7.51 -18.23 7.21
C GLU A 135 6.01 -18.49 7.14
N CYS A 136 5.28 -17.71 6.31
CA CYS A 136 3.87 -17.98 6.00
C CYS A 136 3.71 -19.41 5.44
N ASN A 137 4.57 -19.81 4.51
CA ASN A 137 4.52 -21.14 3.89
C ASN A 137 4.74 -22.26 4.90
N LYS A 138 5.75 -22.15 5.78
CA LYS A 138 6.01 -23.11 6.86
C LYS A 138 4.82 -23.29 7.80
N LYS A 139 4.08 -22.20 8.07
CA LYS A 139 2.89 -22.20 8.92
C LYS A 139 1.59 -22.56 8.18
N ASN A 140 1.65 -22.82 6.87
CA ASN A 140 0.49 -23.03 6.00
C ASN A 140 -0.52 -21.85 6.04
N ILE A 141 -0.01 -20.63 6.15
CA ILE A 141 -0.79 -19.39 6.11
C ILE A 141 -0.62 -18.75 4.73
N SER A 142 -1.71 -18.19 4.18
CA SER A 142 -1.65 -17.44 2.92
C SER A 142 -0.85 -16.15 3.11
N PHE A 143 0.21 -15.99 2.33
CA PHE A 143 1.01 -14.78 2.34
C PHE A 143 0.25 -13.63 1.66
N SER A 144 0.16 -12.47 2.31
CA SER A 144 -0.50 -11.26 1.79
C SER A 144 0.46 -10.07 1.81
N GLY A 145 0.94 -9.67 0.63
CA GLY A 145 1.99 -8.65 0.50
C GLY A 145 1.70 -7.60 -0.57
N LYS A 146 2.06 -6.34 -0.28
CA LYS A 146 2.01 -5.22 -1.24
C LYS A 146 3.42 -4.74 -1.56
N LEU A 147 3.82 -4.79 -2.83
CA LEU A 147 5.13 -4.31 -3.28
C LEU A 147 5.01 -2.88 -3.81
N VAL A 148 5.82 -1.98 -3.26
CA VAL A 148 5.99 -0.60 -3.74
C VAL A 148 7.46 -0.33 -4.05
N ARG A 149 7.78 0.70 -4.83
CA ARG A 149 9.17 1.19 -4.90
C ARG A 149 9.56 1.83 -3.57
N GLY A 150 8.77 2.81 -3.13
CA GLY A 150 8.97 3.57 -1.90
C GLY A 150 8.63 5.04 -2.12
N ALA A 151 8.40 5.78 -1.03
CA ALA A 151 7.91 7.17 -1.10
C ALA A 151 8.82 8.19 -0.37
N TYR A 152 9.86 7.73 0.32
CA TYR A 152 10.69 8.54 1.22
C TYR A 152 12.14 8.69 0.72
N TRP A 153 12.41 8.33 -0.55
CA TRP A 153 13.77 8.30 -1.11
C TRP A 153 14.50 9.65 -0.98
N ASN A 154 13.82 10.76 -1.28
CA ASN A 154 14.43 12.09 -1.22
C ASN A 154 14.91 12.46 0.19
N SER A 155 14.21 12.02 1.23
CA SER A 155 14.57 12.28 2.63
C SER A 155 15.60 11.32 3.19
N GLU A 156 15.76 10.13 2.59
CA GLU A 156 16.49 8.99 3.20
C GLU A 156 17.65 8.47 2.36
N LYS A 157 17.84 8.96 1.12
CA LYS A 157 18.89 8.47 0.20
C LYS A 157 20.30 8.50 0.78
N ASN A 158 20.56 9.35 1.77
CA ASN A 158 21.86 9.52 2.41
C ASN A 158 22.05 8.60 3.64
N ASP A 159 21.02 7.88 4.07
CA ASP A 159 21.02 7.07 5.30
C ASP A 159 21.66 5.67 5.08
N GLY A 160 22.14 5.38 3.86
CA GLY A 160 22.90 4.16 3.54
C GLY A 160 22.09 2.88 3.32
N HIS A 161 20.78 2.87 3.61
CA HIS A 161 19.93 1.67 3.50
C HIS A 161 19.17 1.55 2.16
N LEU A 162 19.16 2.61 1.34
CA LEU A 162 18.47 2.66 0.04
C LEU A 162 19.40 2.38 -1.14
N PHE A 163 18.82 1.90 -2.25
CA PHE A 163 19.45 1.98 -3.56
C PHE A 163 19.54 3.43 -4.01
N LEU A 164 20.69 3.84 -4.53
CA LEU A 164 20.93 5.21 -4.98
C LEU A 164 20.42 5.44 -6.41
N LYS A 165 20.44 4.39 -7.24
CA LYS A 165 19.99 4.45 -8.63
C LYS A 165 18.59 3.86 -8.74
N LYS A 166 17.74 4.51 -9.54
CA LYS A 166 16.37 4.05 -9.80
C LYS A 166 16.39 2.68 -10.49
N GLU A 167 17.36 2.43 -11.34
CA GLU A 167 17.54 1.16 -12.04
C GLU A 167 17.74 -0.01 -11.08
N ASP A 168 18.43 0.20 -9.97
CA ASP A 168 18.65 -0.84 -8.96
C ASP A 168 17.37 -1.13 -8.16
N THR A 169 16.58 -0.08 -7.88
CA THR A 169 15.22 -0.25 -7.33
C THR A 169 14.32 -1.01 -8.30
N ASP A 170 14.36 -0.69 -9.60
CA ASP A 170 13.58 -1.38 -10.63
C ASP A 170 14.00 -2.86 -10.77
N LYS A 171 15.30 -3.15 -10.71
CA LYS A 171 15.82 -4.52 -10.68
C LYS A 171 15.34 -5.28 -9.44
N SER A 172 15.41 -4.66 -8.26
CA SER A 172 14.94 -5.24 -7.00
C SER A 172 13.45 -5.58 -7.07
N TYR A 173 12.62 -4.64 -7.53
CA TYR A 173 11.17 -4.84 -7.70
C TYR A 173 10.86 -5.99 -8.67
N ASN A 174 11.50 -5.99 -9.84
CA ASN A 174 11.26 -7.03 -10.84
C ASN A 174 11.79 -8.40 -10.38
N LYS A 175 12.91 -8.45 -9.66
CA LYS A 175 13.44 -9.69 -9.07
C LYS A 175 12.46 -10.28 -8.05
N ALA A 176 11.77 -9.44 -7.26
CA ALA A 176 10.73 -9.92 -6.37
C ALA A 176 9.57 -10.59 -7.11
N ILE A 177 9.12 -10.03 -8.24
CA ILE A 177 8.07 -10.63 -9.09
C ILE A 177 8.49 -12.04 -9.55
N ILE A 178 9.72 -12.17 -10.08
CA ILE A 178 10.24 -13.45 -10.56
C ILE A 178 10.39 -14.45 -9.42
N ASN A 179 10.93 -14.02 -8.27
CA ASN A 179 11.10 -14.90 -7.12
C ASN A 179 9.76 -15.40 -6.57
N ILE A 180 8.76 -14.54 -6.48
CA ILE A 180 7.40 -14.91 -6.05
C ILE A 180 6.80 -15.92 -7.03
N ASN A 181 6.89 -15.66 -8.35
CA ASN A 181 6.36 -16.58 -9.35
C ASN A 181 6.97 -17.99 -9.27
N ASN A 182 8.26 -18.06 -8.96
CA ASN A 182 9.00 -19.33 -8.88
C ASN A 182 8.90 -20.00 -7.50
N PHE A 183 8.27 -19.35 -6.51
CA PHE A 183 8.10 -19.90 -5.18
C PHE A 183 6.94 -20.90 -5.16
N ASN A 184 7.17 -22.08 -4.58
CA ASN A 184 6.12 -23.09 -4.43
C ASN A 184 5.31 -22.83 -3.15
N PHE A 185 4.14 -22.20 -3.30
CA PHE A 185 3.26 -21.91 -2.17
C PHE A 185 2.36 -23.10 -1.81
N ASN A 186 2.25 -23.39 -0.51
CA ASN A 186 1.33 -24.37 0.04
C ASN A 186 -0.13 -23.87 0.01
N THR A 187 -0.33 -22.55 -0.02
CA THR A 187 -1.63 -21.89 -0.07
C THR A 187 -1.60 -20.75 -1.09
N ILE A 188 -2.75 -20.36 -1.66
CA ILE A 188 -2.81 -19.30 -2.67
C ILE A 188 -2.41 -17.96 -2.02
N PRO A 189 -1.34 -17.28 -2.47
CA PRO A 189 -0.94 -15.99 -1.90
C PRO A 189 -1.77 -14.83 -2.47
N ASN A 190 -1.78 -13.69 -1.76
CA ASN A 190 -2.34 -12.44 -2.23
C ASN A 190 -1.21 -11.41 -2.46
N ILE A 191 -0.83 -11.22 -3.71
CA ILE A 191 0.30 -10.34 -4.07
C ILE A 191 -0.21 -9.10 -4.81
N VAL A 192 -0.03 -7.93 -4.21
CA VAL A 192 -0.44 -6.65 -4.77
C VAL A 192 0.76 -5.86 -5.27
N LEU A 193 0.83 -5.61 -6.57
CA LEU A 193 1.87 -4.80 -7.20
C LEU A 193 1.41 -3.34 -7.34
N ALA A 194 1.88 -2.47 -6.44
CA ALA A 194 1.63 -1.03 -6.49
C ALA A 194 2.73 -0.32 -7.32
N THR A 195 2.47 -0.10 -8.61
CA THR A 195 3.48 0.41 -9.54
C THR A 195 2.88 1.11 -10.76
N HIS A 196 3.34 2.31 -11.09
CA HIS A 196 3.01 2.95 -12.38
C HIS A 196 3.98 2.57 -13.52
N ASN A 197 4.97 1.71 -13.25
CA ASN A 197 5.95 1.28 -14.25
C ASN A 197 5.37 0.14 -15.10
N GLU A 198 5.15 0.43 -16.38
CA GLU A 198 4.54 -0.48 -17.37
C GLU A 198 5.39 -1.73 -17.55
N LYS A 199 6.72 -1.61 -17.64
CA LYS A 199 7.62 -2.76 -17.73
C LYS A 199 7.46 -3.74 -16.57
N SER A 200 7.29 -3.25 -15.33
CA SER A 200 7.05 -4.13 -14.18
C SER A 200 5.68 -4.83 -14.25
N ILE A 201 4.67 -4.14 -14.80
CA ILE A 201 3.33 -4.71 -15.01
C ILE A 201 3.39 -5.78 -16.09
N ASP A 202 4.03 -5.50 -17.21
CA ASP A 202 4.20 -6.43 -18.32
C ASP A 202 4.94 -7.69 -17.88
N ILE A 203 6.02 -7.54 -17.10
CA ILE A 203 6.74 -8.69 -16.51
C ILE A 203 5.79 -9.55 -15.68
N ALA A 204 5.00 -8.93 -14.78
CA ALA A 204 4.06 -9.68 -13.94
C ALA A 204 3.01 -10.44 -14.75
N GLN A 205 2.45 -9.79 -15.79
CA GLN A 205 1.45 -10.40 -16.67
C GLN A 205 2.03 -11.53 -17.53
N LEU A 206 3.27 -11.38 -18.00
CA LEU A 206 3.97 -12.38 -18.82
C LEU A 206 4.33 -13.62 -18.02
N VAL A 207 4.77 -13.47 -16.76
CA VAL A 207 5.16 -14.63 -15.95
C VAL A 207 3.95 -15.36 -15.39
N ASN A 208 2.95 -14.64 -14.88
CA ASN A 208 1.70 -15.24 -14.41
C ASN A 208 0.58 -14.21 -14.30
N LYS A 209 -0.33 -14.25 -15.27
CA LYS A 209 -1.47 -13.33 -15.34
C LYS A 209 -2.42 -13.39 -14.14
N ASN A 210 -2.50 -14.50 -13.42
CA ASN A 210 -3.50 -14.70 -12.36
C ASN A 210 -2.92 -14.57 -10.94
N LEU A 211 -1.60 -14.59 -10.79
CA LEU A 211 -0.93 -14.53 -9.49
C LEU A 211 -0.92 -13.12 -8.89
N PHE A 212 -0.82 -12.10 -9.74
CA PHE A 212 -0.64 -10.71 -9.31
C PHE A 212 -1.93 -9.89 -9.42
N GLU A 213 -2.25 -9.21 -8.33
CA GLU A 213 -3.20 -8.11 -8.27
C GLU A 213 -2.42 -6.79 -8.41
N PHE A 214 -3.06 -5.71 -8.83
CA PHE A 214 -2.37 -4.43 -9.03
C PHE A 214 -2.99 -3.32 -8.19
N ALA A 215 -2.22 -2.28 -7.88
CA ALA A 215 -2.72 -1.09 -7.21
C ALA A 215 -2.14 0.19 -7.77
N HIS A 216 -2.92 1.27 -7.74
CA HIS A 216 -2.44 2.62 -8.08
C HIS A 216 -3.01 3.67 -7.14
N LEU A 217 -2.41 4.87 -7.19
CA LEU A 217 -2.93 6.04 -6.50
C LEU A 217 -4.06 6.65 -7.34
N GLN A 218 -5.11 7.13 -6.66
CA GLN A 218 -6.16 7.91 -7.30
C GLN A 218 -5.58 9.02 -8.18
N GLY A 219 -6.11 9.13 -9.40
CA GLY A 219 -5.74 10.15 -10.34
C GLY A 219 -4.42 9.87 -11.06
N MET A 220 -3.74 8.75 -10.83
CA MET A 220 -2.49 8.39 -11.50
C MET A 220 -2.69 7.21 -12.45
N LYS A 221 -2.23 7.37 -13.71
CA LYS A 221 -2.33 6.37 -14.79
C LYS A 221 -3.72 5.71 -14.95
N GLU A 222 -4.80 6.47 -14.72
CA GLU A 222 -6.17 5.95 -14.74
C GLU A 222 -6.53 5.17 -16.01
N CYS A 223 -6.22 5.72 -17.18
CA CYS A 223 -6.52 5.11 -18.46
C CYS A 223 -5.80 3.77 -18.64
N TYR A 224 -4.54 3.68 -18.21
CA TYR A 224 -3.77 2.44 -18.27
C TYR A 224 -4.41 1.36 -17.40
N TYR A 225 -4.81 1.71 -16.17
CA TYR A 225 -5.44 0.78 -15.24
C TYR A 225 -6.87 0.39 -15.62
N ASN A 226 -7.57 1.17 -16.43
CA ASN A 226 -8.87 0.76 -16.98
C ASN A 226 -8.73 -0.45 -17.92
N ASN A 227 -7.59 -0.60 -18.59
CA ASN A 227 -7.33 -1.78 -19.42
C ASN A 227 -6.96 -2.99 -18.57
N ILE A 228 -6.18 -2.79 -17.50
CA ILE A 228 -5.76 -3.86 -16.59
C ILE A 228 -6.95 -4.44 -15.80
N CYS A 229 -7.89 -3.59 -15.36
CA CYS A 229 -9.03 -4.04 -14.55
C CYS A 229 -10.03 -4.93 -15.29
N ALA A 230 -9.87 -5.10 -16.62
CA ALA A 230 -10.64 -6.07 -17.40
C ALA A 230 -10.19 -7.51 -17.14
N THR A 231 -8.92 -7.72 -16.74
CA THR A 231 -8.35 -9.08 -16.57
C THR A 231 -7.78 -9.35 -15.20
N ASN A 232 -7.51 -8.32 -14.41
CA ASN A 232 -6.87 -8.44 -13.11
C ASN A 232 -7.63 -7.62 -12.07
N LYS A 233 -7.55 -8.04 -10.81
CA LYS A 233 -8.01 -7.22 -9.69
C LYS A 233 -7.11 -5.99 -9.59
N VAL A 234 -7.74 -4.81 -9.56
CA VAL A 234 -7.05 -3.53 -9.42
C VAL A 234 -7.58 -2.82 -8.19
N TYR A 235 -6.69 -2.39 -7.30
CA TYR A 235 -7.01 -1.52 -6.18
C TYR A 235 -6.67 -0.06 -6.48
N VAL A 236 -7.41 0.86 -5.86
CA VAL A 236 -7.13 2.30 -5.96
C VAL A 236 -7.02 2.89 -4.56
N TYR A 237 -5.87 3.49 -4.27
CA TYR A 237 -5.65 4.24 -3.03
C TYR A 237 -6.34 5.60 -3.10
N ILE A 238 -7.25 5.84 -2.16
CA ILE A 238 -8.10 7.02 -2.07
C ILE A 238 -7.73 7.77 -0.78
N PRO A 239 -6.81 8.73 -0.84
CA PRO A 239 -6.38 9.50 0.31
C PRO A 239 -7.40 10.61 0.64
N TYR A 240 -7.73 10.75 1.92
CA TYR A 240 -8.59 11.82 2.43
C TYR A 240 -8.16 12.26 3.82
N GLY A 241 -8.62 13.43 4.26
CA GLY A 241 -8.38 13.95 5.60
C GLY A 241 -8.38 15.48 5.63
N PRO A 242 -8.30 16.10 6.82
CA PRO A 242 -8.20 17.56 6.93
C PRO A 242 -7.03 18.08 6.08
N TYR A 243 -7.27 19.06 5.21
CA TYR A 243 -6.28 19.48 4.21
C TYR A 243 -4.95 19.96 4.82
N ASN A 244 -5.01 20.64 5.97
CA ASN A 244 -3.85 21.07 6.74
C ASN A 244 -3.02 19.90 7.28
N GLU A 245 -3.66 18.77 7.61
CA GLU A 245 -3.02 17.55 8.10
C GLU A 245 -2.50 16.66 6.95
N MET A 246 -2.95 16.88 5.71
CA MET A 246 -2.54 16.13 4.50
C MET A 246 -1.31 16.72 3.78
N ILE A 247 -0.76 17.84 4.25
CA ILE A 247 0.39 18.51 3.59
C ILE A 247 1.59 17.57 3.37
N PRO A 248 2.02 16.74 4.35
CA PRO A 248 3.12 15.80 4.12
C PRO A 248 2.85 14.80 2.99
N TYR A 249 1.63 14.28 2.91
CA TYR A 249 1.20 13.38 1.84
C TYR A 249 1.25 14.07 0.47
N LEU A 250 0.68 15.27 0.37
CA LEU A 250 0.63 16.05 -0.87
C LEU A 250 2.03 16.41 -1.38
N SER A 251 2.94 16.79 -0.49
CA SER A 251 4.33 17.09 -0.85
C SER A 251 5.03 15.89 -1.50
N ARG A 252 4.81 14.67 -1.00
CA ARG A 252 5.39 13.46 -1.62
C ARG A 252 4.80 13.17 -2.99
N ARG A 253 3.50 13.40 -3.18
CA ARG A 253 2.86 13.31 -4.50
C ARG A 253 3.42 14.34 -5.48
N LEU A 254 3.70 15.56 -5.01
CA LEU A 254 4.35 16.58 -5.82
C LEU A 254 5.73 16.13 -6.29
N TYR A 255 6.57 15.61 -5.39
CA TYR A 255 7.90 15.09 -5.75
C TYR A 255 7.86 13.91 -6.72
N GLU A 256 6.93 12.97 -6.53
CA GLU A 256 6.77 11.82 -7.43
C GLU A 256 6.38 12.24 -8.86
N ASN A 257 5.64 13.34 -8.98
CA ASN A 257 5.17 13.87 -10.26
C ASN A 257 6.02 15.05 -10.76
N ILE A 258 7.13 15.39 -10.10
CA ILE A 258 7.90 16.60 -10.41
C ILE A 258 8.45 16.56 -11.83
N ASP A 259 8.84 15.37 -12.30
CA ASP A 259 9.30 15.18 -13.68
C ASP A 259 8.17 15.31 -14.70
N MET A 260 6.91 14.98 -14.34
CA MET A 260 5.76 15.24 -15.21
C MET A 260 5.35 16.73 -15.21
N LEU A 261 5.54 17.44 -14.09
CA LEU A 261 5.22 18.87 -14.00
C LEU A 261 6.19 19.76 -14.79
N LYS A 262 7.46 19.36 -14.93
CA LYS A 262 8.43 20.06 -15.78
C LYS A 262 7.98 20.20 -17.23
N TYR A 263 7.17 19.26 -17.73
CA TYR A 263 6.63 19.29 -19.09
C TYR A 263 5.27 19.99 -19.21
N ALA A 264 4.60 20.30 -18.09
CA ALA A 264 3.31 20.99 -18.08
C ALA A 264 3.43 22.52 -17.98
N ILE A 265 4.63 23.04 -17.70
CA ILE A 265 4.94 24.48 -17.54
C ILE A 265 5.76 24.99 -18.75
N ARG A 266 5.73 24.27 -19.88
CA ARG A 266 6.31 24.71 -21.15
C ARG A 266 5.23 24.90 -22.19
#